data_AF-A0A0F9NC58-F1
#
_entry.id   AF-A0A0F9NC58-F1
#
_cell.length_a   1.000
_cell.length_b   1.000
_cell.length_c   1.000
_cell.angle_alpha   90.00
_cell.angle_beta   90.00
_cell.angle_gamma   90.00
#
_symmetry.space_group_name_H-M   'P 1'
#
loop_
_entity.id
_entity.type
_entity.pdbx_description
1 polymer ?
#
loop_
_entity_poly.entity_id
_entity_poly.type
_entity_poly.pdbx_seq_one_letter_code
_entity_poly.pdbx_strand_id
1 'polypeptide(L)'
;MVLTRKQKISFYRNKKKVAEVIIDHVKKKKQIIFGARSLNAHFPTFLDKPTIDYDILIEKGNPKKVAKRLEKKLDKKFKGNFFVVEKARHPGTYKVKRILGKEGIIDISKSKEKVPTDKIKGVRFSKLSFEKGKIKQSLRDPQSKFRHEKDKERLERIRIFESLKKKKIRKPRIRKRIVTLPIHFKLKTRTNF
;
A
#
# COMPACT_ATOMS: atom_id res chain seq x y z
N MET A 1 -10.88 -27.91 -16.67
CA MET A 1 -11.99 -27.96 -15.69
C MET A 1 -12.98 -26.86 -16.01
N VAL A 2 -14.26 -27.19 -16.20
CA VAL A 2 -15.30 -26.21 -16.57
C VAL A 2 -16.18 -25.92 -15.35
N LEU A 3 -16.34 -24.64 -15.00
CA LEU A 3 -17.19 -24.20 -13.88
C LEU A 3 -18.67 -24.17 -14.29
N THR A 4 -19.55 -24.68 -13.42
CA THR A 4 -21.00 -24.65 -13.63
C THR A 4 -21.55 -23.22 -13.53
N ARG A 5 -22.73 -22.95 -14.12
CA ARG A 5 -23.40 -21.64 -14.03
C ARG A 5 -23.66 -21.23 -12.56
N LYS A 6 -24.11 -22.18 -11.73
CA LYS A 6 -24.33 -21.97 -10.29
C LYS A 6 -23.04 -21.56 -9.56
N GLN A 7 -21.92 -22.22 -9.87
CA GLN A 7 -20.60 -21.87 -9.32
C GLN A 7 -20.16 -20.46 -9.74
N LYS A 8 -20.31 -20.10 -11.02
CA LYS A 8 -19.98 -18.76 -11.51
C LYS A 8 -20.78 -17.67 -10.79
N ILE A 9 -22.10 -17.84 -10.66
CA ILE A 9 -22.98 -16.89 -9.96
C ILE A 9 -22.56 -16.73 -8.48
N SER A 10 -22.34 -17.86 -7.80
CA SER A 10 -21.90 -17.86 -6.39
C SER A 10 -20.58 -17.11 -6.21
N PHE A 11 -19.62 -17.32 -7.11
CA PHE A 11 -18.35 -16.61 -7.10
C PHE A 11 -18.53 -15.09 -7.25
N TYR A 12 -19.27 -14.64 -8.25
CA TYR A 12 -19.47 -13.20 -8.50
C TYR A 12 -20.17 -12.50 -7.33
N ARG A 13 -21.15 -13.16 -6.68
CA ARG A 13 -21.80 -12.64 -5.47
C ARG A 13 -20.83 -12.44 -4.32
N ASN A 14 -19.80 -13.27 -4.22
CA ASN A 14 -18.85 -13.27 -3.11
C ASN A 14 -17.47 -12.68 -3.46
N LYS A 15 -17.26 -12.13 -4.67
CA LYS A 15 -15.93 -11.72 -5.16
C LYS A 15 -15.20 -10.72 -4.25
N LYS A 16 -15.93 -9.88 -3.53
CA LYS A 16 -15.38 -8.89 -2.58
C LYS A 16 -14.62 -9.57 -1.42
N LYS A 17 -15.03 -10.77 -1.02
CA LYS A 17 -14.40 -11.57 0.06
C LYS A 17 -12.99 -12.08 -0.31
N VAL A 18 -12.58 -12.00 -1.58
CA VAL A 18 -11.22 -12.39 -1.99
C VAL A 18 -10.18 -11.55 -1.25
N ALA A 19 -10.37 -10.23 -1.18
CA ALA A 19 -9.44 -9.32 -0.52
C ALA A 19 -9.31 -9.64 0.98
N GLU A 20 -10.44 -9.90 1.65
CA GLU A 20 -10.48 -10.30 3.07
C GLU A 20 -9.66 -11.57 3.32
N VAL A 21 -9.86 -12.62 2.51
CA VAL A 21 -9.13 -13.89 2.66
C VAL A 21 -7.63 -13.70 2.46
N ILE A 22 -7.23 -12.86 1.51
CA ILE A 22 -5.83 -12.51 1.24
C ILE A 22 -5.23 -11.78 2.44
N ILE A 23 -5.87 -10.70 2.91
CA ILE A 23 -5.39 -9.91 4.05
C ILE A 23 -5.26 -10.78 5.31
N ASP A 24 -6.25 -11.62 5.60
CA ASP A 24 -6.19 -12.55 6.74
C ASP A 24 -5.06 -13.56 6.61
N HIS A 25 -4.82 -14.07 5.40
CA HIS A 25 -3.71 -14.98 5.14
C HIS A 25 -2.37 -14.28 5.39
N VAL A 26 -2.17 -13.10 4.80
CA VAL A 26 -0.95 -12.29 4.94
C VAL A 26 -0.70 -11.94 6.41
N LYS A 27 -1.72 -11.47 7.12
CA LYS A 27 -1.68 -11.14 8.56
C LYS A 27 -1.28 -12.37 9.40
N LYS A 28 -1.98 -13.50 9.24
CA LYS A 28 -1.71 -14.73 10.00
C LYS A 28 -0.31 -15.29 9.73
N LYS A 29 0.16 -15.18 8.49
CA LYS A 29 1.49 -15.67 8.07
C LYS A 29 2.60 -14.64 8.25
N LYS A 30 2.30 -13.45 8.79
CA LYS A 30 3.25 -12.35 9.01
C LYS A 30 4.04 -11.98 7.74
N GLN A 31 3.39 -12.12 6.58
CA GLN A 31 3.94 -11.78 5.27
C GLN A 31 3.88 -10.27 5.05
N ILE A 32 4.63 -9.79 4.05
CA ILE A 32 4.84 -8.36 3.83
C ILE A 32 4.13 -7.97 2.54
N ILE A 33 3.23 -6.98 2.61
CA ILE A 33 2.66 -6.34 1.43
C ILE A 33 3.67 -5.31 0.90
N PHE A 34 3.93 -5.36 -0.40
CA PHE A 34 4.85 -4.49 -1.12
C PHE A 34 4.13 -3.73 -2.25
N GLY A 35 4.81 -2.78 -2.89
CA GLY A 35 4.39 -2.17 -4.14
C GLY A 35 3.23 -1.21 -3.98
N ALA A 36 2.33 -1.17 -4.98
CA ALA A 36 1.29 -0.15 -5.03
C ALA A 36 0.35 -0.18 -3.81
N ARG A 37 -0.04 -1.38 -3.36
CA ARG A 37 -0.87 -1.57 -2.15
C ARG A 37 -0.16 -1.09 -0.88
N SER A 38 1.15 -1.26 -0.82
CA SER A 38 1.95 -0.77 0.31
C SER A 38 2.04 0.74 0.32
N LEU A 39 2.34 1.37 -0.83
CA LEU A 39 2.35 2.83 -0.95
C LEU A 39 1.00 3.45 -0.57
N ASN A 40 -0.10 2.91 -1.09
CA ASN A 40 -1.45 3.39 -0.75
C ASN A 40 -1.74 3.28 0.76
N ALA A 41 -1.25 2.23 1.44
CA ALA A 41 -1.46 2.09 2.89
C ALA A 41 -0.79 3.21 3.71
N HIS A 42 0.25 3.85 3.17
CA HIS A 42 0.94 4.98 3.82
C HIS A 42 0.32 6.34 3.46
N PHE A 43 -0.38 6.43 2.34
CA PHE A 43 -0.83 7.69 1.77
C PHE A 43 -2.26 8.05 2.17
N PRO A 44 -2.64 9.34 2.11
CA PRO A 44 -4.04 9.73 2.09
C PRO A 44 -4.71 9.25 0.80
N THR A 45 -6.02 9.01 0.86
CA THR A 45 -6.80 8.39 -0.22
C THR A 45 -6.75 9.13 -1.55
N PHE A 46 -6.63 10.47 -1.56
CA PHE A 46 -6.51 11.23 -2.81
C PHE A 46 -5.18 11.02 -3.55
N LEU A 47 -4.19 10.42 -2.89
CA LEU A 47 -2.95 9.97 -3.51
C LEU A 47 -2.99 8.49 -3.89
N ASP A 48 -4.08 7.75 -3.69
CA ASP A 48 -4.13 6.32 -3.99
C ASP A 48 -4.05 6.05 -5.49
N LYS A 49 -3.29 5.01 -5.84
CA LYS A 49 -3.30 4.45 -7.19
C LYS A 49 -4.25 3.25 -7.23
N PRO A 50 -5.19 3.18 -8.18
CA PRO A 50 -5.99 1.99 -8.38
C PRO A 50 -5.09 0.77 -8.63
N THR A 51 -5.30 -0.28 -7.84
CA THR A 51 -4.62 -1.58 -7.99
C THR A 51 -5.60 -2.66 -7.61
N ILE A 52 -5.54 -3.80 -8.31
CA ILE A 52 -6.41 -4.95 -8.10
C ILE A 52 -5.64 -6.03 -7.33
N ASP A 53 -4.41 -6.25 -7.74
CA ASP A 53 -3.49 -7.26 -7.25
C ASP A 53 -2.78 -6.87 -5.94
N TYR A 54 -2.20 -7.87 -5.30
CA TYR A 54 -1.37 -7.74 -4.11
C TYR A 54 0.03 -8.26 -4.42
N ASP A 55 1.06 -7.45 -4.21
CA ASP A 55 2.45 -7.92 -4.21
C ASP A 55 2.84 -8.34 -2.79
N ILE A 56 3.16 -9.62 -2.60
CA ILE A 56 3.52 -10.19 -1.30
C ILE A 56 4.96 -10.69 -1.31
N LEU A 57 5.72 -10.25 -0.32
CA LEU A 57 7.05 -10.76 -0.04
C LEU A 57 7.02 -11.71 1.14
N ILE A 58 7.69 -12.84 0.98
CA ILE A 58 7.99 -13.79 2.05
C ILE A 58 9.50 -13.77 2.33
N GLU A 59 9.86 -13.73 3.62
CA GLU A 59 11.26 -13.79 4.05
C GLU A 59 11.75 -15.25 4.12
N LYS A 60 10.86 -16.19 4.46
CA LYS A 60 11.18 -17.61 4.64
C LYS A 60 10.18 -18.50 3.90
N GLY A 61 10.67 -19.65 3.44
CA GLY A 61 9.87 -20.67 2.76
C GLY A 61 9.88 -20.57 1.24
N ASN A 62 9.03 -21.38 0.60
CA ASN A 62 8.94 -21.50 -0.85
C ASN A 62 7.68 -20.78 -1.39
N PRO A 63 7.82 -19.77 -2.26
CA PRO A 63 6.69 -19.03 -2.84
C PRO A 63 5.61 -19.91 -3.47
N LYS A 64 5.99 -20.97 -4.19
CA LYS A 64 5.05 -21.93 -4.80
C LYS A 64 4.18 -22.61 -3.74
N LYS A 65 4.80 -23.06 -2.63
CA LYS A 65 4.08 -23.72 -1.54
C LYS A 65 3.12 -22.75 -0.84
N VAL A 66 3.52 -21.48 -0.69
CA VAL A 66 2.66 -20.44 -0.11
C VAL A 66 1.48 -20.13 -1.03
N ALA A 67 1.73 -19.94 -2.33
CA ALA A 67 0.70 -19.68 -3.34
C ALA A 67 -0.33 -20.82 -3.38
N LYS A 68 0.11 -22.09 -3.43
CA LYS A 68 -0.79 -23.26 -3.40
C LYS A 68 -1.63 -23.35 -2.11
N ARG A 69 -1.08 -22.93 -0.96
CA ARG A 69 -1.85 -22.88 0.29
C ARG A 69 -2.92 -21.79 0.25
N LEU A 70 -2.62 -20.63 -0.36
CA LEU A 70 -3.58 -19.55 -0.52
C LEU A 70 -4.69 -19.92 -1.51
N GLU A 71 -4.33 -20.50 -2.66
CA GLU A 71 -5.25 -21.10 -3.64
C GLU A 71 -6.25 -22.04 -2.95
N LYS A 72 -5.76 -23.08 -2.26
CA LYS A 72 -6.63 -24.01 -1.51
C LYS A 72 -7.53 -23.30 -0.48
N LYS A 73 -7.02 -22.27 0.19
CA LYS A 73 -7.82 -21.49 1.17
C LYS A 73 -8.92 -20.70 0.49
N LEU A 74 -8.64 -20.11 -0.67
CA LEU A 74 -9.61 -19.41 -1.50
C LEU A 74 -10.64 -20.40 -2.04
N ASP A 75 -10.23 -21.48 -2.69
CA ASP A 75 -11.16 -22.51 -3.22
C ASP A 75 -12.08 -23.07 -2.13
N LYS A 76 -11.52 -23.36 -0.94
CA LYS A 76 -12.32 -23.78 0.22
C LYS A 76 -13.34 -22.71 0.65
N LYS A 77 -12.96 -21.43 0.68
CA LYS A 77 -13.86 -20.33 1.05
C LYS A 77 -15.00 -20.16 0.04
N PHE A 78 -14.73 -20.38 -1.24
CA PHE A 78 -15.68 -20.23 -2.34
C PHE A 78 -16.42 -21.52 -2.70
N LYS A 79 -16.10 -22.65 -2.05
CA LYS A 79 -16.71 -23.98 -2.27
C LYS A 79 -16.60 -24.44 -3.74
N GLY A 80 -15.42 -24.27 -4.34
CA GLY A 80 -15.14 -24.71 -5.70
C GLY A 80 -13.73 -24.34 -6.15
N ASN A 81 -13.35 -24.80 -7.34
CA ASN A 81 -12.01 -24.59 -7.91
C ASN A 81 -12.03 -23.34 -8.81
N PHE A 82 -11.92 -22.18 -8.19
CA PHE A 82 -11.99 -20.87 -8.87
C PHE A 82 -10.63 -20.23 -9.08
N PHE A 83 -9.61 -20.75 -8.42
CA PHE A 83 -8.27 -20.18 -8.42
C PHE A 83 -7.26 -21.17 -8.99
N VAL A 84 -6.16 -20.62 -9.51
CA VAL A 84 -5.04 -21.41 -10.02
C VAL A 84 -3.73 -20.72 -9.70
N VAL A 85 -2.70 -21.51 -9.40
CA VAL A 85 -1.33 -21.03 -9.22
C VAL A 85 -0.53 -21.21 -10.50
N GLU A 86 0.09 -20.13 -10.95
CA GLU A 86 0.98 -20.11 -12.12
C GLU A 86 2.32 -19.49 -11.77
N LYS A 87 3.36 -19.84 -12.54
CA LYS A 87 4.65 -19.16 -12.46
C LYS A 87 4.48 -17.77 -13.09
N ALA A 88 4.92 -16.72 -12.39
CA ALA A 88 4.91 -15.37 -12.96
C ALA A 88 6.08 -15.19 -13.94
N ARG A 89 6.05 -14.09 -14.71
CA ARG A 89 7.15 -13.74 -15.63
C ARG A 89 8.47 -13.52 -14.88
N HIS A 90 8.41 -12.96 -13.68
CA HIS A 90 9.59 -12.77 -12.83
C HIS A 90 10.03 -14.10 -12.18
N PRO A 91 11.29 -14.53 -12.37
CA PRO A 91 11.82 -15.73 -11.74
C PRO A 91 11.60 -15.72 -10.22
N GLY A 92 11.20 -16.86 -9.67
CA GLY A 92 10.95 -17.01 -8.23
C GLY A 92 9.64 -16.38 -7.73
N THR A 93 8.80 -15.87 -8.62
CA THR A 93 7.48 -15.31 -8.29
C THR A 93 6.37 -16.25 -8.77
N TYR A 94 5.37 -16.48 -7.92
CA TYR A 94 4.19 -17.29 -8.22
C TYR A 94 2.93 -16.45 -8.06
N LYS A 95 2.09 -16.47 -9.09
CA LYS A 95 0.86 -15.71 -9.18
C LYS A 95 -0.33 -16.62 -8.86
N VAL A 96 -1.23 -16.19 -7.98
CA VAL A 96 -2.56 -16.81 -7.90
C VAL A 96 -3.49 -15.99 -8.80
N LYS A 97 -4.21 -16.68 -9.69
CA LYS A 97 -5.17 -16.09 -10.62
C LYS A 97 -6.57 -16.61 -10.36
N ARG A 98 -7.57 -15.82 -10.77
CA ARG A 98 -8.92 -16.31 -10.98
C ARG A 98 -8.98 -17.07 -12.30
N ILE A 99 -9.61 -18.24 -12.30
CA ILE A 99 -9.92 -18.97 -13.54
C ILE A 99 -10.93 -18.16 -14.35
N LEU A 100 -11.92 -17.55 -13.69
CA LEU A 100 -12.87 -16.62 -14.31
C LEU A 100 -12.18 -15.28 -14.60
N GLY A 101 -12.15 -14.87 -15.86
CA GLY A 101 -11.54 -13.61 -16.30
C GLY A 101 -10.01 -13.61 -16.37
N LYS A 102 -9.33 -14.69 -15.95
CA LYS A 102 -7.86 -14.86 -15.97
C LYS A 102 -7.08 -13.74 -15.26
N GLU A 103 -7.70 -13.04 -14.31
CA GLU A 103 -7.11 -11.92 -13.58
C GLU A 103 -6.15 -12.40 -12.48
N GLY A 104 -4.99 -11.76 -12.36
CA GLY A 104 -4.09 -11.95 -11.22
C GLY A 104 -4.63 -11.26 -9.96
N ILE A 105 -4.65 -11.99 -8.85
CA ILE A 105 -5.10 -11.44 -7.56
C ILE A 105 -3.94 -11.18 -6.60
N ILE A 106 -2.84 -11.94 -6.73
CA ILE A 106 -1.71 -11.85 -5.83
C ILE A 106 -0.46 -12.45 -6.47
N ASP A 107 0.66 -11.75 -6.31
CA ASP A 107 1.99 -12.20 -6.67
C ASP A 107 2.77 -12.46 -5.39
N ILE A 108 3.34 -13.65 -5.26
CA ILE A 108 4.11 -14.07 -4.09
C ILE A 108 5.55 -14.30 -4.52
N SER A 109 6.46 -13.52 -3.94
CA SER A 109 7.89 -13.57 -4.22
C SER A 109 8.68 -13.80 -2.93
N LYS A 110 9.83 -14.45 -3.03
CA LYS A 110 10.78 -14.54 -1.92
C LYS A 110 11.69 -13.33 -1.93
N SER A 111 11.79 -12.62 -0.81
CA SER A 111 12.78 -11.54 -0.68
C SER A 111 14.18 -12.12 -0.54
N LYS A 112 15.16 -11.52 -1.23
CA LYS A 112 16.58 -11.87 -1.08
C LYS A 112 17.19 -11.29 0.20
N GLU A 113 16.65 -10.18 0.67
CA GLU A 113 17.12 -9.43 1.84
C GLU A 113 16.00 -9.23 2.86
N LYS A 114 16.37 -8.85 4.09
CA LYS A 114 15.39 -8.47 5.12
C LYS A 114 14.70 -7.17 4.71
N VAL A 115 13.37 -7.19 4.67
CA VAL A 115 12.58 -6.02 4.26
C VAL A 115 12.12 -5.28 5.51
N PRO A 116 12.51 -4.02 5.73
CA PRO A 116 12.00 -3.25 6.85
C PRO A 116 10.49 -3.02 6.65
N THR A 117 9.72 -3.16 7.73
CA THR A 117 8.26 -3.05 7.67
C THR A 117 7.68 -2.06 8.68
N ASP A 118 6.52 -1.51 8.32
CA ASP A 118 5.60 -0.83 9.22
C ASP A 118 4.35 -1.69 9.39
N LYS A 119 3.74 -1.65 10.59
CA LYS A 119 2.53 -2.41 10.89
C LYS A 119 1.33 -1.48 10.86
N ILE A 120 0.41 -1.69 9.90
CA ILE A 120 -0.80 -0.89 9.75
C ILE A 120 -2.01 -1.83 9.86
N LYS A 121 -2.90 -1.58 10.82
CA LYS A 121 -4.06 -2.46 11.13
C LYS A 121 -3.68 -3.94 11.32
N GLY A 122 -2.49 -4.18 11.88
CA GLY A 122 -1.96 -5.51 12.16
C GLY A 122 -1.32 -6.22 10.96
N VAL A 123 -1.34 -5.64 9.76
CA VAL A 123 -0.71 -6.16 8.54
C VAL A 123 0.67 -5.50 8.37
N ARG A 124 1.65 -6.25 7.88
CA ARG A 124 3.00 -5.72 7.61
C ARG A 124 3.05 -5.18 6.19
N PHE A 125 3.47 -3.93 6.07
CA PHE A 125 3.74 -3.25 4.81
C PHE A 125 5.22 -2.90 4.75
N SER A 126 5.84 -2.94 3.58
CA SER A 126 7.19 -2.38 3.38
C SER A 126 7.25 -0.92 3.85
N LYS A 127 8.36 -0.54 4.49
CA LYS A 127 8.58 0.86 4.87
C LYS A 127 8.65 1.73 3.61
N LEU A 128 8.07 2.92 3.71
CA LEU A 128 8.08 3.91 2.62
C LEU A 128 9.50 4.27 2.17
N SER A 129 10.44 4.38 3.12
CA SER A 129 11.85 4.67 2.83
C SER A 129 12.53 3.57 2.01
N PHE A 130 12.20 2.30 2.27
CA PHE A 130 12.70 1.16 1.52
C PHE A 130 12.16 1.16 0.09
N GLU A 131 10.86 1.39 -0.09
CA GLU A 131 10.25 1.50 -1.42
C GLU A 131 10.87 2.66 -2.22
N LYS A 132 11.04 3.82 -1.60
CA LYS A 132 11.70 4.98 -2.22
C LYS A 132 13.13 4.63 -2.69
N GLY A 133 13.87 3.86 -1.90
CA GLY A 133 15.20 3.36 -2.27
C GLY A 133 15.16 2.48 -3.51
N LYS A 134 14.27 1.49 -3.55
CA LYS A 134 14.09 0.59 -4.71
C LYS A 134 13.64 1.31 -5.97
N ILE A 135 12.74 2.29 -5.84
CA ILE A 135 12.29 3.14 -6.94
C ILE A 135 13.48 3.93 -7.53
N LYS A 136 14.29 4.58 -6.67
CA LYS A 136 15.48 5.30 -7.13
C LYS A 136 16.50 4.37 -7.81
N GLN A 137 16.69 3.16 -7.29
CA GLN A 137 17.56 2.16 -7.90
C GLN A 137 17.06 1.77 -9.31
N SER A 138 15.76 1.47 -9.45
CA SER A 138 15.12 1.16 -10.72
C SER A 138 15.29 2.29 -11.75
N LEU A 139 15.15 3.55 -11.34
CA LEU A 139 15.32 4.72 -12.21
C LEU A 139 16.77 4.92 -12.69
N ARG A 140 17.77 4.42 -11.96
CA ARG A 140 19.18 4.47 -12.36
C ARG A 140 19.57 3.29 -13.24
N ASP A 141 18.83 2.19 -13.18
CA ASP A 141 19.10 0.97 -13.94
C ASP A 141 18.53 1.07 -15.37
N PRO A 142 19.36 1.06 -16.42
CA PRO A 142 18.92 1.09 -17.81
C PRO A 142 18.08 -0.14 -18.19
N GLN A 143 18.34 -1.30 -17.58
CA GLN A 143 17.58 -2.53 -17.85
C GLN A 143 16.12 -2.43 -17.36
N SER A 144 15.88 -1.53 -16.39
CA SER A 144 14.55 -1.24 -15.85
C SER A 144 13.83 -0.10 -16.56
N LYS A 145 14.28 0.35 -17.75
CA LYS A 145 13.69 1.48 -18.50
C LYS A 145 12.19 1.35 -18.72
N PHE A 146 11.69 0.13 -18.97
CA PHE A 146 10.25 -0.17 -19.10
C PHE A 146 9.42 0.14 -17.83
N ARG A 147 10.06 0.34 -16.67
CA ARG A 147 9.43 0.72 -15.40
C ARG A 147 9.55 2.20 -15.08
N HIS A 148 10.43 2.93 -15.77
CA HIS A 148 10.85 4.27 -15.35
C HIS A 148 9.68 5.24 -15.22
N GLU A 149 8.73 5.23 -16.16
CA GLU A 149 7.55 6.09 -16.09
C GLU A 149 6.71 5.81 -14.83
N LYS A 150 6.43 4.54 -14.56
CA LYS A 150 5.68 4.11 -13.37
C LYS A 150 6.42 4.43 -12.08
N ASP A 151 7.73 4.30 -12.08
CA ASP A 151 8.57 4.56 -10.91
C ASP A 151 8.76 6.08 -10.68
N LYS A 152 8.77 6.92 -11.73
CA LYS A 152 8.70 8.38 -11.64
C LYS A 152 7.40 8.84 -10.98
N GLU A 153 6.25 8.33 -11.45
CA GLU A 153 4.94 8.63 -10.87
C GLU A 153 4.89 8.26 -9.36
N ARG A 154 5.38 7.06 -9.00
CA ARG A 154 5.47 6.64 -7.59
C ARG A 154 6.36 7.57 -6.77
N LEU A 155 7.51 7.96 -7.31
CA LEU A 155 8.41 8.89 -6.63
C LEU A 155 7.76 10.25 -6.40
N GLU A 156 6.98 10.74 -7.36
CA GLU A 156 6.26 12.00 -7.24
C GLU A 156 5.20 11.95 -6.15
N ARG A 157 4.40 10.87 -6.09
CA ARG A 157 3.43 10.65 -5.00
C ARG A 157 4.11 10.62 -3.62
N ILE A 158 5.28 9.99 -3.51
CA ILE A 158 6.09 10.00 -2.29
C ILE A 158 6.51 11.43 -1.92
N ARG A 159 6.97 12.24 -2.89
CA ARG A 159 7.37 13.64 -2.66
C ARG A 159 6.20 14.50 -2.18
N ILE A 160 5.04 14.38 -2.82
CA ILE A 160 3.82 15.09 -2.40
C ILE A 160 3.48 14.70 -0.95
N PHE A 161 3.46 13.41 -0.62
CA PHE A 161 3.20 12.93 0.73
C PHE A 161 4.20 13.47 1.77
N GLU A 162 5.50 13.45 1.46
CA GLU A 162 6.55 14.01 2.34
C GLU A 162 6.38 15.52 2.56
N SER A 163 6.01 16.27 1.52
CA SER A 163 5.76 17.71 1.62
C SER A 163 4.57 18.02 2.54
N LEU A 164 3.50 17.23 2.46
CA LEU A 164 2.31 17.36 3.32
C LEU A 164 2.65 17.09 4.79
N LYS A 165 3.48 16.08 5.06
CA LYS A 165 3.97 15.79 6.42
C LYS A 165 4.77 16.96 6.99
N LYS A 166 5.68 17.55 6.20
CA LYS A 166 6.46 18.72 6.63
C LYS A 166 5.57 19.92 6.97
N LYS A 167 4.54 20.20 6.16
CA LYS A 167 3.57 21.28 6.42
C LYS A 167 2.79 21.05 7.73
N LYS A 168 2.34 19.83 8.01
CA LYS A 168 1.64 19.50 9.27
C LYS A 168 2.51 19.67 10.52
N ILE A 169 3.81 19.37 10.41
CA ILE A 169 4.77 19.50 11.52
C ILE A 169 5.11 20.97 11.79
N ARG A 170 5.20 21.79 10.74
CA ARG A 170 5.36 23.24 10.85
C ARG A 170 4.01 23.90 11.18
N LYS A 171 3.45 23.63 12.37
CA LYS A 171 2.38 24.49 12.90
C LYS A 171 2.92 25.93 12.89
N PRO A 172 2.15 26.92 12.42
CA PRO A 172 2.60 28.30 12.46
C PRO A 172 2.95 28.62 13.91
N ARG A 173 4.18 29.11 14.16
CA ARG A 173 4.46 29.85 15.39
C ARG A 173 3.47 30.99 15.36
N ILE A 174 2.39 30.88 16.13
CA ILE A 174 1.52 32.01 16.43
C ILE A 174 2.48 33.00 17.10
N ARG A 175 2.99 33.97 16.33
CA ARG A 175 3.63 35.14 16.91
C ARG A 175 2.49 35.77 17.69
N LYS A 176 2.47 35.59 19.01
CA LYS A 176 1.66 36.42 19.89
C LYS A 176 2.06 37.85 19.53
N ARG A 177 1.24 38.53 18.73
CA ARG A 177 1.31 39.98 18.62
C ARG A 177 0.98 40.42 20.03
N ILE A 178 2.02 40.77 20.80
CA ILE A 178 1.85 41.59 21.98
C ILE A 178 1.34 42.90 21.39
N VAL A 179 0.03 43.06 21.38
CA VAL A 179 -0.58 44.37 21.13
C VAL A 179 -0.28 45.13 22.41
N THR A 180 0.86 45.84 22.42
CA THR A 180 1.07 46.93 23.37
C THR A 180 -0.01 47.95 23.06
N LEU A 181 -1.09 47.94 23.85
CA LEU A 181 -2.06 49.02 23.84
C LEU A 181 -1.29 50.32 24.10
N PRO A 182 -1.45 51.36 23.27
CA PRO A 182 -0.86 52.65 23.57
C PRO A 182 -1.49 53.16 24.86
N ILE A 183 -0.67 53.27 25.90
CA ILE A 183 -0.97 54.02 27.11
C ILE A 183 -1.06 55.48 26.66
N HIS A 184 -2.26 55.95 26.32
CA HIS A 184 -2.51 57.38 26.17
C HIS A 184 -2.94 57.95 27.51
N PHE A 185 -1.91 58.37 28.25
CA PHE A 185 -1.94 59.46 29.19
C PHE A 185 -2.71 60.66 28.59
N LYS A 186 -3.76 61.12 29.26
CA LYS A 186 -4.15 62.54 29.26
C LYS A 186 -4.67 62.93 30.63
N LEU A 187 -3.76 63.53 31.40
CA LEU A 187 -4.07 64.40 32.53
C LEU A 187 -5.01 65.51 32.04
N LYS A 188 -6.16 65.68 32.70
CA LYS A 188 -6.91 66.93 32.68
C LYS A 188 -6.84 67.52 34.08
N THR A 189 -5.92 68.45 34.25
CA THR A 189 -6.04 69.53 35.22
C THR A 189 -7.17 70.44 34.78
N ARG A 190 -8.11 70.77 35.67
CA ARG A 190 -8.90 72.00 35.60
C ARG A 190 -9.20 72.49 37.01
N THR A 191 -8.55 73.59 37.34
CA THR A 191 -8.78 74.51 38.45
C THR A 191 -9.92 75.49 38.11
N ASN A 192 -10.57 75.97 39.18
CA ASN A 192 -11.29 77.23 39.39
C ASN A 192 -12.61 77.46 38.61
N PHE A 193 -13.75 77.46 39.31
CA PHE A 193 -14.35 78.61 39.99
C PHE A 193 -15.27 78.12 41.13
#